data_AF-A0A963MK24-F1
#
_entry.id   AF-A0A963MK24-F1
#
_cell.length_a   1.000
_cell.length_b   1.000
_cell.length_c   1.000
_cell.angle_alpha   90.00
_cell.angle_beta   90.00
_cell.angle_gamma   90.00
#
_symmetry.space_group_name_H-M   'P 1'
#
loop_
_entity.id
_entity.type
_entity.pdbx_description
1 polymer ?
#
loop_
_entity_poly.entity_id
_entity_poly.type
_entity_poly.pdbx_seq_one_letter_code
_entity_poly.pdbx_strand_id
1 'polypeptide(L)'
;AYDQTPVKNASTRLTSLPDNDRTWFTFGTQWKPAREQTVEFGLAYLYIPNTKINQNESSANPLTNRGTVTGNYDSSVWILGAQYSLAF
;
A
#
# COMPACT_ATOMS: atom_id res chain seq x y z
N ALA A 1 -6.08 -8.00 8.26
CA ALA A 1 -4.89 -7.53 9.02
C ALA A 1 -4.88 -6.01 9.07
N TYR A 2 -4.17 -5.41 10.04
CA TYR A 2 -3.99 -3.96 10.13
C TYR A 2 -2.50 -3.63 10.12
N ASP A 3 -2.12 -2.69 9.26
CA ASP A 3 -0.74 -2.34 8.92
C ASP A 3 -0.57 -0.83 9.05
N GLN A 4 0.26 -0.40 9.99
CA GLN A 4 0.39 1.01 10.36
C GLN A 4 1.47 1.71 9.55
N THR A 5 1.20 2.95 9.15
CA THR A 5 2.20 3.77 8.48
C THR A 5 3.30 4.23 9.46
N PRO A 6 4.58 4.22 9.06
CA PRO A 6 5.63 4.94 9.79
C PRO A 6 5.52 6.48 9.65
N VAL A 7 4.71 6.99 8.73
CA VAL A 7 4.51 8.43 8.50
C VAL A 7 3.63 9.01 9.60
N LYS A 8 4.22 9.82 10.48
CA LYS A 8 3.57 10.34 11.68
C LYS A 8 2.40 11.27 11.39
N ASN A 9 2.49 12.10 10.36
CA ASN A 9 1.49 13.11 10.02
C ASN A 9 1.65 13.67 8.59
N ALA A 10 0.72 14.54 8.20
CA ALA A 10 0.66 15.16 6.87
C ALA A 10 1.89 16.02 6.50
N SER A 11 2.63 16.59 7.46
CA SER A 11 3.81 17.41 7.15
C SER A 11 5.07 16.60 6.89
N THR A 12 5.10 15.36 7.37
CA THR A 12 6.18 14.38 7.09
C THR A 12 5.89 13.47 5.90
N ARG A 13 4.70 13.57 5.31
CA ARG A 13 4.28 12.73 4.18
C ARG A 13 4.87 13.24 2.88
N LEU A 14 5.45 12.34 2.10
CA LEU A 14 6.14 12.66 0.86
C LEU A 14 5.20 12.59 -0.34
N THR A 15 5.43 13.44 -1.33
CA THR A 15 4.69 13.37 -2.60
C THR A 15 4.95 12.10 -3.39
N SER A 16 6.15 11.53 -3.23
CA SER A 16 6.56 10.26 -3.83
C SER A 16 6.07 9.03 -3.06
N LEU A 17 5.57 9.21 -1.84
CA LEU A 17 5.13 8.12 -0.96
C LEU A 17 3.85 8.51 -0.22
N PRO A 18 2.67 8.32 -0.85
CA PRO A 18 1.37 8.64 -0.26
C PRO A 18 0.93 7.57 0.77
N ASP A 19 1.76 7.36 1.79
CA ASP A 19 1.59 6.27 2.75
C ASP A 19 0.64 6.62 3.90
N ASN A 20 -0.17 5.64 4.30
CA ASN A 20 -1.15 5.72 5.39
C ASN A 20 -1.41 4.32 5.95
N ASP A 21 -2.14 4.23 7.06
CA ASP A 21 -2.56 2.94 7.59
C ASP A 21 -3.38 2.16 6.56
N ARG A 22 -3.15 0.84 6.49
CA ARG A 22 -3.85 -0.06 5.57
C ARG A 22 -4.56 -1.17 6.34
N THR A 23 -5.82 -1.39 5.99
CA THR A 23 -6.57 -2.57 6.45
C THR A 23 -6.67 -3.57 5.31
N TRP A 24 -6.18 -4.78 5.57
CA TRP A 24 -6.13 -5.87 4.60
C TRP A 24 -7.31 -6.81 4.80
N PHE A 25 -8.10 -6.98 3.75
CA PHE A 25 -9.12 -8.01 3.62
C PHE A 25 -8.61 -9.06 2.64
N THR A 26 -8.46 -10.30 3.08
CA THR A 26 -7.89 -11.38 2.27
C THR A 26 -8.81 -12.58 2.23
N PHE A 27 -8.83 -13.24 1.08
CA PHE A 27 -9.49 -14.52 0.87
C PHE A 27 -8.57 -15.42 0.06
N GLY A 28 -8.50 -16.69 0.42
CA GLY A 28 -7.65 -17.66 -0.26
C GLY A 28 -8.27 -19.04 -0.25
N THR A 29 -7.96 -19.80 -1.29
CA THR A 29 -8.37 -21.20 -1.42
C THR A 29 -7.20 -22.04 -1.91
N GLN A 30 -7.18 -23.30 -1.49
CA GLN A 30 -6.21 -24.30 -1.89
C GLN A 30 -6.94 -25.52 -2.45
N TRP A 31 -6.47 -26.02 -3.59
CA TRP A 31 -6.98 -27.21 -4.24
C TRP A 31 -5.84 -28.20 -4.51
N LYS A 32 -6.06 -29.47 -4.15
CA LYS A 32 -5.11 -30.56 -4.40
C LYS A 32 -5.70 -31.56 -5.40
N PRO A 33 -5.43 -31.42 -6.70
CA PRO A 33 -5.94 -32.35 -7.71
C PRO A 33 -5.33 -33.75 -7.61
N ALA A 34 -4.10 -33.85 -7.07
CA ALA A 34 -3.40 -35.11 -6.78
C ALA A 34 -2.63 -34.97 -5.46
N ARG A 35 -2.08 -36.06 -4.91
CA ARG A 35 -1.34 -36.03 -3.64
C ARG A 35 -0.07 -35.18 -3.72
N GLU A 36 0.53 -35.15 -4.91
CA GLU A 36 1.79 -34.48 -5.20
C GLU A 36 1.56 -33.03 -5.66
N GLN A 37 0.32 -32.66 -6.00
CA GLN A 37 0.00 -31.38 -6.64
C GLN A 37 -0.79 -30.49 -5.69
N THR A 38 -0.41 -29.21 -5.61
CA THR A 38 -1.16 -28.18 -4.87
C THR A 38 -1.30 -26.94 -5.74
N VAL A 39 -2.53 -26.43 -5.87
CA VAL A 39 -2.88 -25.19 -6.54
C VAL A 39 -3.48 -24.24 -5.51
N GLU A 40 -3.05 -23.00 -5.48
CA GLU A 40 -3.52 -21.99 -4.54
C GLU A 40 -3.94 -20.73 -5.29
N PHE A 41 -5.02 -20.11 -4.83
CA PHE A 41 -5.50 -18.83 -5.32
C PHE A 41 -5.71 -17.89 -4.14
N GLY A 42 -5.32 -16.63 -4.31
CA GLY A 42 -5.44 -15.59 -3.30
C GLY A 42 -5.97 -14.28 -3.88
N LEU A 43 -6.80 -13.61 -3.09
CA LEU A 43 -7.34 -12.28 -3.33
C LEU A 43 -7.09 -11.43 -2.09
N ALA A 44 -6.59 -10.21 -2.28
CA ALA A 44 -6.54 -9.21 -1.23
C ALA A 44 -7.10 -7.88 -1.71
N TYR A 45 -7.84 -7.21 -0.84
CA TYR A 45 -8.23 -5.82 -0.96
C TYR A 45 -7.63 -5.03 0.21
N LEU A 46 -6.87 -3.98 -0.10
CA LEU A 46 -6.34 -3.07 0.91
C LEU A 46 -7.19 -1.82 0.91
N TYR A 47 -7.87 -1.60 2.02
CA TYR A 47 -8.55 -0.36 2.30
C TYR A 47 -7.56 0.63 2.92
N ILE A 48 -7.43 1.81 2.29
CA ILE A 48 -6.55 2.89 2.72
C ILE A 48 -7.42 4.14 2.89
N PRO A 49 -7.57 4.69 4.11
CA PRO A 49 -8.35 5.91 4.30
C PRO A 49 -7.75 7.10 3.55
N ASN A 50 -8.59 8.09 3.22
CA ASN A 50 -8.14 9.35 2.62
C ASN A 50 -7.02 9.99 3.44
N THR A 51 -5.95 10.37 2.74
CA THR A 51 -4.67 10.68 3.35
C THR A 51 -4.25 12.11 3.04
N LYS A 52 -4.17 12.98 4.06
CA LYS A 52 -3.78 14.39 3.88
C LYS A 52 -2.27 14.56 3.68
N ILE A 53 -1.86 15.46 2.81
CA ILE A 53 -0.46 15.92 2.69
C ILE A 53 -0.39 17.43 2.89
N ASN A 54 0.66 17.88 3.59
CA ASN A 54 1.01 19.29 3.75
C ASN A 54 2.53 19.42 3.85
N GLN A 55 3.22 19.12 2.75
CA GLN A 55 4.67 19.14 2.69
C GLN A 55 5.14 20.55 2.32
N ASN A 56 5.74 21.25 3.28
CA ASN A 56 6.33 22.57 3.07
C ASN A 56 7.85 22.44 2.90
N GLU A 57 8.33 22.71 1.70
CA GLU A 57 9.75 22.78 1.34
C GLU A 57 10.15 24.20 0.88
N SER A 58 9.47 25.21 1.43
CA SER A 58 9.82 26.60 1.19
C SER A 58 11.13 26.96 1.88
N SER A 59 11.98 27.68 1.15
CA SER A 59 13.29 28.12 1.60
C SER A 59 13.46 29.61 1.27
N ALA A 60 14.21 30.32 2.10
CA ALA A 60 14.58 31.71 1.84
C ALA A 60 15.57 31.85 0.67
N ASN A 61 16.32 30.79 0.35
CA ASN A 61 17.20 30.76 -0.81
C ASN A 61 16.38 30.42 -2.07
N PRO A 62 16.32 31.30 -3.08
CA PRO A 62 15.53 31.08 -4.29
C PRO A 62 15.98 29.86 -5.10
N LEU A 63 17.24 29.41 -4.96
CA LEU A 63 17.77 28.22 -5.65
C LEU A 63 17.30 26.90 -5.02
N THR A 64 16.82 26.92 -3.77
CA THR A 64 16.34 25.72 -3.05
C THR A 64 14.88 25.81 -2.62
N ASN A 65 14.17 26.87 -3.03
CA ASN A 65 12.77 27.06 -2.70
C ASN A 65 11.88 26.17 -3.57
N ARG A 66 11.25 25.16 -2.97
CA ARG A 66 10.39 24.19 -3.68
C ARG A 66 8.89 24.42 -3.43
N GLY A 67 8.54 25.38 -2.57
CA GLY A 67 7.15 25.70 -2.25
C GLY A 67 6.50 24.70 -1.30
N THR A 68 5.16 24.75 -1.22
CA THR A 68 4.36 23.86 -0.37
C THR A 68 3.38 23.06 -1.23
N VAL A 69 3.29 21.76 -0.98
CA VAL A 69 2.31 20.85 -1.58
C VAL A 69 1.27 20.48 -0.52
N THR A 70 0.02 20.84 -0.80
CA THR A 70 -1.14 20.47 0.04
C THR A 70 -2.17 19.70 -0.78
N GLY A 71 -2.82 18.72 -0.16
CA GLY A 71 -3.83 17.92 -0.84
C GLY A 71 -4.27 16.68 -0.08
N ASN A 72 -4.98 15.80 -0.79
CA ASN A 72 -5.41 14.49 -0.30
C ASN A 72 -5.02 13.42 -1.32
N TYR A 73 -4.57 12.27 -0.82
CA TYR A 73 -4.46 11.04 -1.58
C TYR A 73 -5.67 10.15 -1.30
N ASP A 74 -6.29 9.68 -2.37
CA ASP A 74 -7.29 8.61 -2.38
C ASP A 74 -6.62 7.38 -3.00
N SER A 75 -6.69 6.23 -2.34
CA SER A 75 -5.91 5.05 -2.72
C SER A 75 -6.66 3.76 -2.40
N SER A 76 -6.64 2.83 -3.34
CA SER A 76 -7.22 1.50 -3.21
C SER A 76 -6.34 0.49 -3.93
N VAL A 77 -6.12 -0.69 -3.34
CA VAL A 77 -5.28 -1.72 -3.93
C VAL A 77 -6.01 -3.06 -3.95
N TRP A 78 -5.91 -3.74 -5.11
CA TRP A 78 -6.32 -5.13 -5.30
C TRP A 78 -5.11 -5.98 -5.64
N ILE A 79 -4.97 -7.13 -4.98
CA ILE A 79 -3.90 -8.09 -5.23
C ILE A 79 -4.55 -9.43 -5.58
N LEU A 80 -4.10 -10.03 -6.68
CA LEU A 80 -4.51 -11.35 -7.14
C LEU A 80 -3.25 -12.22 -7.23
N GLY A 81 -3.34 -13.43 -6.70
CA GLY A 81 -2.24 -14.39 -6.71
C GLY A 81 -2.72 -15.79 -7.07
N ALA A 82 -1.86 -16.51 -7.80
CA ALA A 82 -2.02 -17.94 -8.05
C ALA A 82 -0.66 -18.61 -7.87
N GLN A 83 -0.66 -19.81 -7.30
CA GLN A 83 0.55 -20.61 -7.08
C GLN A 83 0.28 -22.08 -7.41
N TYR A 84 1.29 -22.75 -7.96
CA TYR A 84 1.30 -24.19 -8.19
C TYR A 84 2.54 -24.81 -7.55
N SER A 85 2.39 -25.98 -6.94
CA SER A 85 3.47 -26.72 -6.31
C SER A 85 3.38 -28.21 -6.63
N LEU A 86 4.54 -28.82 -6.86
CA LEU A 86 4.70 -30.24 -7.15
C LEU A 86 5.73 -30.84 -6.17
N ALA A 87 5.31 -31.83 -5.39
CA ALA A 87 6.19 -32.58 -4.49
C ALA A 87 6.82 -33.78 -5.24
N PHE A 88 8.10 -34.04 -4.98
CA PHE A 88 8.89 -35.13 -5.55
C PHE A 88 9.50 -36.01 -4.45
#